data_AF-V4NPY8-F1
#
_entry.id   AF-V4NPY8-F1
#
_cell.length_a   1.000
_cell.length_b   1.000
_cell.length_c   1.000
_cell.angle_alpha   90.00
_cell.angle_beta   90.00
_cell.angle_gamma   90.00
#
_symmetry.space_group_name_H-M   'P 1'
#
loop_
_entity.id
_entity.type
_entity.pdbx_description
1 polymer ?
#
loop_
_entity_poly.entity_id
_entity_poly.type
_entity_poly.pdbx_seq_one_letter_code
_entity_poly.pdbx_strand_id
1 'polypeptide(L)'
;MRRPKNIKQNDTSLQNHSELVKERTMKHAIFLAALLGMSAVAGVSCASLPETPATSAISREPFYAGLVTRAAQLKAQMDGFAPSLDARARPGFDAFVRDIRALAEDDMKAHLDLKARGTDSDLKCILKGVSLDLNIKMDAILAAKNEAELATAYQDMSLLLSDNIDVIVTPATAESGLDCIIEFGAG
;
A
#
# COMPACT_ATOMS: atom_id res chain seq x y z
N MET A 1 -63.33 23.69 -18.63
CA MET A 1 -63.67 23.75 -17.19
C MET A 1 -62.62 22.98 -16.39
N ARG A 2 -62.06 23.63 -15.34
CA ARG A 2 -61.44 23.12 -14.09
C ARG A 2 -60.38 22.00 -14.20
N ARG A 3 -59.10 22.38 -14.13
CA ARG A 3 -58.18 22.47 -12.95
C ARG A 3 -57.41 21.15 -12.68
N PRO A 4 -56.07 21.20 -12.59
CA PRO A 4 -55.20 20.04 -12.32
C PRO A 4 -55.16 19.68 -10.82
N LYS A 5 -54.93 18.41 -10.51
CA LYS A 5 -54.62 17.92 -9.15
C LYS A 5 -53.12 17.80 -8.94
N ASN A 6 -52.76 18.10 -7.70
CA ASN A 6 -51.48 18.51 -7.17
C ASN A 6 -50.42 17.40 -7.11
N ILE A 7 -49.18 17.86 -7.22
CA ILE A 7 -47.91 17.21 -6.94
C ILE A 7 -47.82 16.80 -5.46
N LYS A 8 -47.29 15.61 -5.18
CA LYS A 8 -46.51 15.35 -3.97
C LYS A 8 -45.26 14.55 -4.34
N GLN A 9 -44.13 15.25 -4.36
CA GLN A 9 -42.79 14.68 -4.26
C GLN A 9 -42.65 14.01 -2.90
N ASN A 10 -42.18 12.78 -2.88
CA ASN A 10 -41.70 12.12 -1.66
C ASN A 10 -40.19 12.32 -1.60
N ASP A 11 -39.78 13.38 -0.91
CA ASP A 11 -38.42 13.56 -0.40
C ASP A 11 -38.28 12.65 0.83
N THR A 12 -37.65 11.49 0.65
CA THR A 12 -37.23 10.62 1.75
C THR A 12 -35.81 10.13 1.49
N SER A 13 -34.95 11.11 1.25
CA SER A 13 -33.50 11.04 1.37
C SER A 13 -33.12 12.22 2.28
N LEU A 14 -32.19 12.01 3.23
CA LEU A 14 -31.55 13.03 4.10
C LEU A 14 -32.04 13.25 5.55
N GLN A 15 -32.59 12.25 6.26
CA GLN A 15 -32.87 12.42 7.71
C GLN A 15 -32.33 11.35 8.68
N ASN A 16 -31.56 10.35 8.23
CA ASN A 16 -31.14 9.22 9.10
C ASN A 16 -29.67 9.18 9.57
N HIS A 17 -28.88 10.25 9.42
CA HIS A 17 -27.44 10.19 9.81
C HIS A 17 -26.90 11.36 10.64
N SER A 18 -27.74 12.21 11.24
CA SER A 18 -27.27 13.44 11.91
C SER A 18 -27.43 13.48 13.45
N GLU A 19 -27.98 12.45 14.08
CA GLU A 19 -28.31 12.45 15.53
C GLU A 19 -27.53 11.38 16.31
N LEU A 20 -26.22 11.22 16.10
CA LEU A 20 -25.41 10.30 16.93
C LEU A 20 -23.94 10.69 17.17
N VAL A 21 -23.60 11.98 17.01
CA VAL A 21 -22.28 12.53 17.40
C VAL A 21 -22.46 13.83 18.19
N LYS A 22 -23.34 13.81 19.18
CA LYS A 22 -23.53 14.95 20.09
C LYS A 22 -23.83 14.54 21.52
N GLU A 23 -23.05 13.63 22.10
CA GLU A 23 -22.89 13.52 23.56
C GLU A 23 -21.65 12.68 23.90
N ARG A 24 -20.46 13.31 23.92
CA ARG A 24 -19.33 12.87 24.75
C ARG A 24 -18.59 14.07 25.33
N THR A 25 -19.34 14.91 26.04
CA THR A 25 -18.80 15.90 26.98
C THR A 25 -18.61 15.26 28.36
N MET A 26 -17.37 14.87 28.63
CA MET A 26 -16.64 15.09 29.88
C MET A 26 -17.49 15.39 31.14
N LYS A 27 -17.66 14.40 32.04
CA LYS A 27 -17.86 14.65 33.47
C LYS A 27 -17.19 13.57 34.34
N HIS A 28 -16.31 14.08 35.18
CA HIS A 28 -15.58 13.46 36.28
C HIS A 28 -16.44 12.55 37.17
N ALA A 29 -15.89 11.38 37.51
CA ALA A 29 -16.23 10.67 38.74
C ALA A 29 -14.96 10.01 39.27
N ILE A 30 -14.28 10.73 40.15
CA ILE A 30 -13.26 10.20 41.05
C ILE A 30 -13.99 9.33 42.07
N PHE A 31 -13.75 8.02 42.04
CA PHE A 31 -14.14 7.11 43.13
C PHE A 31 -12.89 6.67 43.90
N LEU A 32 -12.76 7.21 45.11
CA LEU A 32 -11.89 6.74 46.18
C LEU A 32 -12.62 5.61 46.94
N ALA A 33 -11.99 4.43 47.06
CA ALA A 33 -12.13 3.44 48.13
C ALA A 33 -11.50 2.11 47.64
N ALA A 34 -10.83 1.26 48.39
CA ALA A 34 -10.21 1.26 49.71
C ALA A 34 -9.34 -0.01 49.72
N LEU A 35 -8.26 0.00 50.51
CA LEU A 35 -7.25 -1.05 50.64
C LEU A 35 -7.83 -2.44 50.98
N LEU A 36 -7.32 -3.49 50.33
CA LEU A 36 -7.09 -4.80 50.97
C LEU A 36 -5.85 -5.46 50.34
N GLY A 37 -4.82 -5.68 51.16
CA GLY A 37 -3.56 -6.28 50.76
C GLY A 37 -3.61 -7.80 50.71
N MET A 38 -2.90 -8.36 49.73
CA MET A 38 -2.44 -9.75 49.74
C MET A 38 -1.04 -9.76 49.12
N SER A 39 -0.03 -10.07 49.94
CA SER A 39 1.37 -10.19 49.53
C SER A 39 1.58 -11.46 48.70
N ALA A 40 2.05 -11.31 47.47
CA ALA A 40 2.62 -12.42 46.70
C ALA A 40 3.82 -11.91 45.88
N VAL A 41 4.98 -12.47 46.24
CA VAL A 41 6.27 -12.53 45.54
C VAL A 41 6.48 -11.58 44.34
N ALA A 42 7.36 -10.61 44.51
CA ALA A 42 7.93 -9.84 43.41
C ALA A 42 8.85 -10.74 42.57
N GLY A 43 8.26 -11.55 41.69
CA GLY A 43 8.94 -11.97 40.49
C GLY A 43 9.13 -10.72 39.63
N VAL A 44 10.39 -10.33 39.39
CA VAL A 44 10.72 -9.36 38.34
C VAL A 44 10.31 -9.99 37.01
N SER A 45 9.04 -9.85 36.65
CA SER A 45 8.61 -10.01 35.27
C SER A 45 9.15 -8.81 34.54
N CYS A 46 10.26 -8.99 33.82
CA CYS A 46 10.51 -8.16 32.66
C CYS A 46 9.30 -8.33 31.75
N ALA A 47 8.34 -7.41 31.86
CA ALA A 47 7.34 -7.24 30.82
C ALA A 47 8.13 -6.90 29.55
N SER A 48 8.23 -7.85 28.62
CA SER A 48 8.72 -7.57 27.28
C SER A 48 7.81 -6.50 26.71
N LEU A 49 8.36 -5.31 26.47
CA LEU A 49 7.65 -4.28 25.71
C LEU A 49 7.26 -4.90 24.37
N PRO A 50 6.06 -4.59 23.83
CA PRO A 50 5.73 -5.00 22.48
C PRO A 50 6.81 -4.45 21.56
N GLU A 51 7.60 -5.37 20.99
CA GLU A 51 8.66 -5.03 20.06
C GLU A 51 7.94 -4.50 18.82
N THR A 52 8.06 -3.19 18.59
CA THR A 52 7.55 -2.61 17.34
C THR A 52 8.28 -3.34 16.23
N PRO A 53 7.58 -3.95 15.26
CA PRO A 53 8.25 -4.71 14.22
C PRO A 53 9.30 -3.81 13.59
N ALA A 54 10.54 -4.29 13.59
CA ALA A 54 11.65 -3.52 13.06
C ALA A 54 11.34 -3.15 11.59
N THR A 55 11.77 -1.99 11.15
CA THR A 55 11.81 -1.67 9.72
C THR A 55 13.16 -2.13 9.18
N SER A 56 13.21 -2.63 7.95
CA SER A 56 14.47 -3.00 7.30
C SER A 56 15.46 -1.84 7.32
N ALA A 57 16.73 -2.11 7.63
CA ALA A 57 17.77 -1.08 7.66
C ALA A 57 17.94 -0.44 6.27
N ILE A 58 17.84 -1.23 5.20
CA ILE A 58 18.01 -0.76 3.83
C ILE A 58 16.95 0.27 3.43
N SER A 59 15.72 0.13 3.93
CA SER A 59 14.62 1.07 3.64
C SER A 59 14.90 2.51 4.09
N ARG A 60 15.88 2.70 4.99
CA ARG A 60 16.30 4.00 5.51
C ARG A 60 17.42 4.64 4.68
N GLU A 61 18.05 3.87 3.81
CA GLU A 61 19.05 4.40 2.88
C GLU A 61 18.36 5.30 1.85
N PRO A 62 18.92 6.49 1.51
CA PRO A 62 18.20 7.49 0.71
C PRO A 62 17.67 6.99 -0.64
N PHE A 63 18.40 6.11 -1.30
CA PHE A 63 18.00 5.54 -2.58
C PHE A 63 16.74 4.67 -2.45
N TYR A 64 16.73 3.75 -1.48
CA TYR A 64 15.62 2.83 -1.23
C TYR A 64 14.41 3.52 -0.60
N ALA A 65 14.63 4.49 0.30
CA ALA A 65 13.57 5.36 0.81
C ALA A 65 12.88 6.13 -0.33
N GLY A 66 13.67 6.54 -1.34
CA GLY A 66 13.17 7.15 -2.57
C GLY A 66 12.29 6.20 -3.39
N LEU A 67 12.66 4.93 -3.53
CA LEU A 67 11.85 3.91 -4.20
C LEU A 67 10.50 3.73 -3.53
N VAL A 68 10.50 3.52 -2.20
CA VAL A 68 9.27 3.39 -1.39
C VAL A 68 8.36 4.60 -1.57
N THR A 69 8.93 5.81 -1.52
CA THR A 69 8.16 7.04 -1.70
C THR A 69 7.52 7.13 -3.08
N ARG A 70 8.27 6.80 -4.14
CA ARG A 70 7.76 6.84 -5.53
C ARG A 70 6.69 5.77 -5.76
N ALA A 71 6.92 4.54 -5.29
CA ALA A 71 5.95 3.46 -5.37
C ALA A 71 4.63 3.83 -4.66
N ALA A 72 4.70 4.42 -3.46
CA ALA A 72 3.53 4.88 -2.73
C ALA A 72 2.77 6.00 -3.48
N GLN A 73 3.49 6.96 -4.07
CA GLN A 73 2.88 8.02 -4.87
C GLN A 73 2.17 7.46 -6.10
N LEU A 74 2.82 6.54 -6.81
CA LEU A 74 2.25 5.90 -8.00
C LEU A 74 1.05 5.02 -7.65
N LYS A 75 1.10 4.31 -6.53
CA LYS A 75 -0.04 3.55 -6.00
C LYS A 75 -1.23 4.46 -5.71
N ALA A 76 -1.00 5.58 -5.02
CA ALA A 76 -2.06 6.54 -4.72
C ALA A 76 -2.67 7.16 -6.00
N GLN A 77 -1.84 7.43 -7.02
CA GLN A 77 -2.33 7.87 -8.33
C GLN A 77 -3.18 6.79 -9.00
N MET A 78 -2.72 5.54 -9.00
CA MET A 78 -3.43 4.39 -9.56
C MET A 78 -4.79 4.19 -8.89
N ASP A 79 -4.83 4.18 -7.56
CA ASP A 79 -6.04 3.99 -6.77
C ASP A 79 -7.03 5.17 -6.93
N GLY A 80 -6.53 6.36 -7.32
CA GLY A 80 -7.34 7.52 -7.66
C GLY A 80 -7.94 7.49 -9.07
N PHE A 81 -7.45 6.62 -9.96
CA PHE A 81 -8.06 6.40 -11.26
C PHE A 81 -9.22 5.41 -11.14
N ALA A 82 -10.42 5.83 -11.56
CA ALA A 82 -11.47 4.87 -11.85
C ALA A 82 -11.04 4.05 -13.10
N PRO A 83 -11.02 2.71 -13.04
CA PRO A 83 -10.73 1.88 -14.21
C PRO A 83 -11.74 2.20 -15.30
N SER A 84 -11.27 2.84 -16.37
CA SER A 84 -12.06 3.18 -17.55
C SER A 84 -11.14 3.21 -18.76
N LEU A 85 -11.58 2.70 -19.91
CA LEU A 85 -10.79 2.82 -21.14
C LEU A 85 -10.47 4.28 -21.48
N ASP A 86 -11.36 5.21 -21.10
CA ASP A 86 -11.19 6.66 -21.25
C ASP A 86 -10.13 7.23 -20.28
N ALA A 87 -9.79 6.50 -19.20
CA ALA A 87 -8.76 6.93 -18.25
C ALA A 87 -7.41 7.15 -18.93
N ARG A 88 -7.12 6.38 -20.00
CA ARG A 88 -5.90 6.51 -20.81
C ARG A 88 -5.80 7.84 -21.56
N ALA A 89 -6.93 8.50 -21.82
CA ALA A 89 -6.96 9.81 -22.47
C ALA A 89 -6.92 10.97 -21.47
N ARG A 90 -6.90 10.70 -20.15
CA ARG A 90 -6.89 11.75 -19.13
C ARG A 90 -5.52 12.44 -19.08
N PRO A 91 -5.50 13.76 -18.80
CA PRO A 91 -4.24 14.47 -18.56
C PRO A 91 -3.41 13.77 -17.48
N GLY A 92 -2.12 13.61 -17.75
CA GLY A 92 -1.19 12.99 -16.81
C GLY A 92 -1.04 11.47 -16.98
N PHE A 93 -1.86 10.80 -17.81
CA PHE A 93 -1.69 9.36 -18.04
C PHE A 93 -0.31 9.02 -18.65
N ASP A 94 0.13 9.76 -19.68
CA ASP A 94 1.47 9.55 -20.26
C ASP A 94 2.60 9.82 -19.25
N ALA A 95 2.39 10.74 -18.31
CA ALA A 95 3.36 10.97 -17.23
C ALA A 95 3.41 9.77 -16.28
N PHE A 96 2.24 9.28 -15.87
CA PHE A 96 2.11 8.09 -15.05
C PHE A 96 2.78 6.86 -15.70
N VAL A 97 2.60 6.64 -17.02
CA VAL A 97 3.28 5.57 -17.75
C VAL A 97 4.79 5.71 -17.65
N ARG A 98 5.35 6.90 -17.91
CA ARG A 98 6.81 7.12 -17.80
C ARG A 98 7.31 6.91 -16.39
N ASP A 99 6.56 7.36 -15.39
CA ASP A 99 6.97 7.26 -13.99
C ASP A 99 6.99 5.80 -13.49
N ILE A 100 6.05 4.96 -13.95
CA ILE A 100 6.08 3.50 -13.71
C ILE A 100 7.32 2.88 -14.35
N ARG A 101 7.66 3.24 -15.59
CA ARG A 101 8.86 2.72 -16.28
C ARG A 101 10.14 3.18 -15.58
N ALA A 102 10.19 4.42 -15.11
CA ALA A 102 11.32 4.94 -14.35
C ALA A 102 11.48 4.22 -12.99
N LEU A 103 10.38 3.93 -12.29
CA LEU A 103 10.41 3.12 -11.06
C LEU A 103 10.97 1.73 -11.36
N ALA A 104 10.51 1.08 -12.43
CA ALA A 104 11.01 -0.24 -12.83
C ALA A 104 12.53 -0.22 -13.11
N GLU A 105 13.04 0.80 -13.80
CA GLU A 105 14.48 0.96 -14.03
C GLU A 105 15.25 1.15 -12.71
N ASP A 106 14.70 1.90 -11.76
CA ASP A 106 15.34 2.11 -10.46
C ASP A 106 15.31 0.85 -9.59
N ASP A 107 14.25 0.03 -9.65
CA ASP A 107 14.23 -1.28 -9.00
C ASP A 107 15.29 -2.22 -9.59
N MET A 108 15.55 -2.16 -10.90
CA MET A 108 16.67 -2.89 -11.51
C MET A 108 18.02 -2.37 -11.02
N LYS A 109 18.17 -1.05 -10.87
CA LYS A 109 19.41 -0.47 -10.29
C LYS A 109 19.59 -0.95 -8.84
N ALA A 110 18.51 -1.04 -8.07
CA ALA A 110 18.54 -1.56 -6.71
C ALA A 110 18.95 -3.04 -6.64
N HIS A 111 18.41 -3.87 -7.55
CA HIS A 111 18.89 -5.25 -7.72
C HIS A 111 20.42 -5.30 -7.95
N LEU A 112 20.94 -4.48 -8.86
CA LEU A 112 22.36 -4.46 -9.20
C LEU A 112 23.24 -3.93 -8.08
N ASP A 113 22.78 -2.90 -7.35
CA ASP A 113 23.45 -2.38 -6.15
C ASP A 113 23.60 -3.47 -5.08
N LEU A 114 22.49 -4.13 -4.72
CA LEU A 114 22.49 -5.20 -3.72
C LEU A 114 23.35 -6.39 -4.15
N LYS A 115 23.29 -6.76 -5.43
CA LYS A 115 24.14 -7.80 -5.99
C LYS A 115 25.62 -7.43 -5.86
N ALA A 116 26.00 -6.20 -6.14
CA ALA A 116 27.38 -5.73 -6.02
C ALA A 116 27.87 -5.70 -4.56
N ARG A 117 26.97 -5.40 -3.61
CA ARG A 117 27.26 -5.41 -2.17
C ARG A 117 27.34 -6.83 -1.58
N GLY A 118 26.81 -7.83 -2.28
CA GLY A 118 26.76 -9.22 -1.81
C GLY A 118 25.90 -9.41 -0.57
N THR A 119 24.87 -8.58 -0.38
CA THR A 119 23.99 -8.58 0.80
C THR A 119 22.51 -8.67 0.42
N ASP A 120 21.65 -8.57 1.43
CA ASP A 120 20.19 -8.49 1.35
C ASP A 120 19.51 -9.66 0.61
N SER A 121 20.01 -10.87 0.83
CA SER A 121 19.24 -12.10 0.66
C SER A 121 18.52 -12.23 -0.68
N ASP A 122 17.23 -12.51 -0.60
CA ASP A 122 16.24 -12.61 -1.64
C ASP A 122 15.78 -11.23 -2.12
N LEU A 123 15.97 -10.15 -1.35
CA LEU A 123 15.52 -8.81 -1.72
C LEU A 123 16.09 -8.39 -3.08
N LYS A 124 17.36 -8.68 -3.34
CA LYS A 124 17.95 -8.41 -4.66
C LYS A 124 17.19 -9.12 -5.79
N CYS A 125 16.79 -10.38 -5.62
CA CYS A 125 16.07 -11.11 -6.65
C CYS A 125 14.61 -10.65 -6.76
N ILE A 126 13.99 -10.31 -5.63
CA ILE A 126 12.65 -9.73 -5.57
C ILE A 126 12.61 -8.42 -6.35
N LEU A 127 13.58 -7.51 -6.14
CA LEU A 127 13.62 -6.23 -6.87
C LEU A 127 13.83 -6.42 -8.38
N LYS A 128 14.58 -7.44 -8.81
CA LYS A 128 14.64 -7.84 -10.23
C LYS A 128 13.25 -8.26 -10.73
N GLY A 129 12.55 -9.13 -9.99
CA GLY A 129 11.20 -9.58 -10.33
C GLY A 129 10.22 -8.41 -10.45
N VAL A 130 10.17 -7.54 -9.44
CA VAL A 130 9.30 -6.34 -9.41
C VAL A 130 9.59 -5.42 -10.58
N SER A 131 10.86 -5.16 -10.90
CA SER A 131 11.25 -4.35 -12.07
C SER A 131 10.67 -4.90 -13.38
N LEU A 132 10.77 -6.22 -13.59
CA LEU A 132 10.24 -6.86 -14.79
C LEU A 132 8.70 -6.83 -14.79
N ASP A 133 8.08 -7.12 -13.66
CA ASP A 133 6.63 -7.15 -13.53
C ASP A 133 5.99 -5.77 -13.70
N LEU A 134 6.61 -4.69 -13.24
CA LEU A 134 6.10 -3.33 -13.44
C LEU A 134 5.95 -3.02 -14.93
N ASN A 135 6.93 -3.44 -15.73
CA ASN A 135 6.87 -3.30 -17.19
C ASN A 135 5.71 -4.10 -17.78
N ILE A 136 5.61 -5.38 -17.41
CA ILE A 136 4.58 -6.31 -17.90
C ILE A 136 3.17 -5.82 -17.54
N LYS A 137 2.94 -5.42 -16.28
CA LYS A 137 1.63 -4.95 -15.82
C LYS A 137 1.25 -3.62 -16.46
N MET A 138 2.21 -2.73 -16.72
CA MET A 138 1.95 -1.49 -17.46
C MET A 138 1.60 -1.78 -18.92
N ASP A 139 2.27 -2.74 -19.56
CA ASP A 139 1.91 -3.17 -20.92
C ASP A 139 0.50 -3.80 -20.97
N ALA A 140 0.11 -4.55 -19.94
CA ALA A 140 -1.25 -5.11 -19.83
C ALA A 140 -2.33 -4.01 -19.75
N ILE A 141 -2.09 -2.94 -18.96
CA ILE A 141 -2.98 -1.78 -18.90
C ILE A 141 -3.10 -1.10 -20.28
N LEU A 142 -1.99 -0.93 -20.99
CA LEU A 142 -1.98 -0.31 -22.32
C LEU A 142 -2.66 -1.20 -23.37
N ALA A 143 -2.55 -2.52 -23.24
CA ALA A 143 -3.10 -3.50 -24.18
C ALA A 143 -4.57 -3.86 -23.92
N ALA A 144 -5.11 -3.56 -22.73
CA ALA A 144 -6.48 -3.90 -22.36
C ALA A 144 -7.51 -3.33 -23.36
N LYS A 145 -8.45 -4.18 -23.79
CA LYS A 145 -9.43 -3.88 -24.84
C LYS A 145 -10.83 -3.64 -24.32
N ASN A 146 -11.09 -4.03 -23.08
CA ASN A 146 -12.38 -3.84 -22.41
C ASN A 146 -12.18 -3.49 -20.94
N GLU A 147 -13.25 -3.01 -20.31
CA GLU A 147 -13.23 -2.53 -18.94
C GLU A 147 -12.88 -3.61 -17.91
N ALA A 148 -13.24 -4.88 -18.16
CA ALA A 148 -12.92 -5.97 -17.26
C ALA A 148 -11.41 -6.28 -17.26
N GLU A 149 -10.80 -6.39 -18.44
CA GLU A 149 -9.35 -6.55 -18.59
C GLU A 149 -8.59 -5.38 -17.95
N LEU A 150 -9.07 -4.16 -18.17
CA LEU A 150 -8.46 -2.97 -17.60
C LEU A 150 -8.54 -2.96 -16.07
N ALA A 151 -9.70 -3.29 -15.50
CA ALA A 151 -9.89 -3.36 -14.06
C ALA A 151 -8.96 -4.38 -13.40
N THR A 152 -8.80 -5.56 -14.00
CA THR A 152 -7.82 -6.56 -13.55
C THR A 152 -6.39 -6.01 -13.63
N ALA A 153 -6.00 -5.42 -14.77
CA ALA A 153 -4.65 -4.90 -14.95
C ALA A 153 -4.32 -3.73 -13.97
N TYR A 154 -5.32 -2.88 -13.66
CA TYR A 154 -5.19 -1.83 -12.65
C TYR A 154 -5.01 -2.40 -11.24
N GLN A 155 -5.81 -3.41 -10.88
CA GLN A 155 -5.71 -4.08 -9.59
C GLN A 155 -4.34 -4.76 -9.44
N ASP A 156 -3.88 -5.48 -10.46
CA ASP A 156 -2.57 -6.15 -10.44
C ASP A 156 -1.42 -5.16 -10.29
N MET A 157 -1.46 -4.02 -10.99
CA MET A 157 -0.47 -2.96 -10.84
C MET A 157 -0.52 -2.32 -9.45
N SER A 158 -1.73 -2.07 -8.90
CA SER A 158 -1.89 -1.50 -7.56
C SER A 158 -1.34 -2.41 -6.46
N LEU A 159 -1.54 -3.74 -6.60
CA LEU A 159 -0.95 -4.73 -5.71
C LEU A 159 0.57 -4.77 -5.85
N LEU A 160 1.10 -4.81 -7.08
CA LEU A 160 2.54 -4.82 -7.31
C LEU A 160 3.25 -3.59 -6.74
N LEU A 161 2.64 -2.41 -6.83
CA LEU A 161 3.18 -1.19 -6.23
C LEU A 161 3.16 -1.24 -4.69
N SER A 162 2.18 -1.94 -4.09
CA SER A 162 2.17 -2.24 -2.66
C SER A 162 3.28 -3.21 -2.29
N ASP A 163 3.43 -4.30 -3.05
CA ASP A 163 4.45 -5.31 -2.82
C ASP A 163 5.85 -4.70 -2.91
N ASN A 164 6.09 -3.80 -3.87
CA ASN A 164 7.37 -3.08 -3.98
C ASN A 164 7.72 -2.31 -2.69
N ILE A 165 6.73 -1.66 -2.08
CA ILE A 165 6.91 -0.98 -0.78
C ILE A 165 7.22 -2.02 0.30
N ASP A 166 6.37 -3.03 0.41
CA ASP A 166 6.39 -4.01 1.49
C ASP A 166 7.71 -4.78 1.52
N VAL A 167 8.24 -5.20 0.37
CA VAL A 167 9.50 -5.95 0.29
C VAL A 167 10.71 -5.11 0.69
N ILE A 168 10.69 -3.80 0.46
CA ILE A 168 11.80 -2.91 0.86
C ILE A 168 11.74 -2.61 2.36
N VAL A 169 10.55 -2.34 2.92
CA VAL A 169 10.40 -1.90 4.33
C VAL A 169 10.42 -3.07 5.32
N THR A 170 10.05 -4.27 4.87
CA THR A 170 10.03 -5.46 5.72
C THR A 170 11.46 -5.95 6.00
N PRO A 171 11.85 -6.17 7.28
CA PRO A 171 13.15 -6.77 7.59
C PRO A 171 13.32 -8.10 6.89
N ALA A 172 14.54 -8.40 6.44
CA ALA A 172 14.86 -9.75 5.99
C ALA A 172 14.66 -10.73 7.15
N THR A 173 13.71 -11.66 7.02
CA THR A 173 13.38 -12.67 8.04
C THR A 173 13.98 -14.04 7.73
N ALA A 174 14.44 -14.26 6.50
CA ALA A 174 15.10 -15.49 6.06
C ALA A 174 15.92 -15.27 4.79
N GLU A 175 16.86 -16.19 4.55
CA GLU A 175 17.57 -16.38 3.29
C GLU A 175 17.08 -17.69 2.69
N SER A 176 16.31 -17.63 1.60
CA SER A 176 15.82 -18.85 0.93
C SER A 176 16.92 -19.55 0.11
N GLY A 177 18.07 -18.89 -0.09
CA GLY A 177 19.14 -19.37 -0.96
C GLY A 177 18.81 -19.21 -2.45
N LEU A 178 17.85 -18.32 -2.79
CA LEU A 178 17.49 -18.04 -4.17
C LEU A 178 18.65 -17.36 -4.90
N ASP A 179 19.15 -18.03 -5.94
CA ASP A 179 19.99 -17.38 -6.95
C ASP A 179 19.08 -16.83 -8.07
N CYS A 180 19.19 -15.52 -8.34
CA CYS A 180 18.36 -14.84 -9.33
C CYS A 180 18.53 -15.41 -10.77
N ILE A 181 19.61 -16.17 -11.03
CA ILE A 181 19.81 -16.87 -12.30
C ILE A 181 18.83 -18.03 -12.47
N ILE A 182 18.48 -18.73 -11.38
CA ILE A 182 17.63 -19.93 -11.44
C ILE A 182 16.17 -19.53 -11.72
N GLU A 183 15.69 -18.44 -11.12
CA GLU A 183 14.30 -17.99 -11.20
C GLU A 183 13.99 -17.17 -12.47
N PHE A 184 14.93 -16.34 -12.91
CA PHE A 184 14.67 -15.32 -13.94
C PHE A 184 15.59 -15.43 -15.18
N GLY A 185 16.40 -16.48 -15.27
CA GLY A 185 17.38 -16.68 -16.35
C GLY A 185 18.58 -15.72 -16.29
N ALA A 186 19.59 -15.99 -17.12
CA ALA A 186 20.72 -15.09 -17.33
C ALA A 186 20.21 -13.80 -17.99
N GLY A 187 20.27 -12.69 -17.25
CA GLY A 187 19.95 -11.35 -17.74
C GLY A 187 21.04 -10.80 -18.65
#